data_AF-A0A254TYD2-F1
#
_entry.id   AF-A0A254TYD2-F1
#
_cell.length_a   1.000
_cell.length_b   1.000
_cell.length_c   1.000
_cell.angle_alpha   90.00
_cell.angle_beta   90.00
_cell.angle_gamma   90.00
#
_symmetry.space_group_name_H-M   'P 1'
#
loop_
_entity.id
_entity.type
_entity.pdbx_description
1 polymer ?
#
loop_
_entity_poly.entity_id
_entity_poly.type
_entity_poly.pdbx_seq_one_letter_code
_entity_poly.pdbx_strand_id
1 'polypeptide(L)'
;MVKPLTFKGDKPKKRKHTSTSTSTDPSHPAKKQSTSTSTPTANEAEDPSTHDEHTLSDQSWVSADTSSDISGPILLILRTTPPTCLATDAHGTVFASALENMIEGDPRTAEPHDVRQVWIASKIAGIEGWSLKGSNGRYLTSDKHGILSANASAISQHEIYTISESGAGGGGFFVFGTGTGASSASQGGDGVDDKEKKEKKQTYLVARTVASKTTASGTKVEIRGDETTLDDGEEDGGGTNIRVRMQARFKPRIQASKEIKAREKIGRKELEGIVGRRLDDDEVKRLRKARKEGDFHEVVLDVRVRGKHDKFA
;
A
#
# COMPACT_ATOMS: atom_id res chain seq x y z
N MET A 1 -44.73 27.71 -39.19
CA MET A 1 -44.88 27.80 -37.72
C MET A 1 -43.62 27.20 -37.10
N VAL A 2 -42.64 28.05 -36.80
CA VAL A 2 -41.28 27.65 -36.42
C VAL A 2 -41.19 27.46 -34.91
N LYS A 3 -40.61 26.33 -34.48
CA LYS A 3 -40.41 25.96 -33.06
C LYS A 3 -39.43 26.92 -32.38
N PRO A 4 -39.70 27.37 -31.14
CA PRO A 4 -38.81 28.27 -30.42
C PRO A 4 -37.50 27.58 -29.98
N LEU A 5 -36.42 28.36 -30.00
CA LEU A 5 -35.03 27.97 -29.78
C LEU A 5 -34.70 27.86 -28.28
N THR A 6 -34.29 26.67 -27.83
CA THR A 6 -33.88 26.42 -26.43
C THR A 6 -32.37 26.54 -26.27
N PHE A 7 -31.91 27.35 -25.31
CA PHE A 7 -30.49 27.52 -25.01
C PHE A 7 -29.95 26.40 -24.12
N LYS A 8 -28.74 25.90 -24.44
CA LYS A 8 -28.00 24.95 -23.61
C LYS A 8 -27.62 25.62 -22.28
N GLY A 9 -28.39 25.35 -21.23
CA GLY A 9 -28.16 25.88 -19.88
C GLY A 9 -29.30 25.63 -18.90
N ASP A 10 -30.53 25.42 -19.38
CA ASP A 10 -31.69 25.19 -18.50
C ASP A 10 -31.91 23.70 -18.20
N LYS A 11 -31.82 23.32 -16.91
CA LYS A 11 -32.20 22.00 -16.39
C LYS A 11 -33.62 22.06 -15.79
N PRO A 12 -34.54 21.16 -16.16
CA PRO A 12 -35.90 21.15 -15.61
C PRO A 12 -35.95 20.66 -14.16
N LYS A 13 -36.58 21.44 -13.27
CA LYS A 13 -36.91 21.10 -11.87
C LYS A 13 -37.96 19.98 -11.81
N LYS A 14 -37.63 18.83 -11.20
CA LYS A 14 -38.62 17.79 -10.85
C LYS A 14 -39.24 18.07 -9.48
N ARG A 15 -40.57 18.13 -9.46
CA ARG A 15 -41.45 18.42 -8.31
C ARG A 15 -41.59 17.22 -7.38
N LYS A 16 -41.62 17.50 -6.08
CA LYS A 16 -41.85 16.62 -4.93
C LYS A 16 -43.37 16.42 -4.73
N HIS A 17 -43.82 15.18 -4.53
CA HIS A 17 -45.20 14.88 -4.12
C HIS A 17 -45.30 15.00 -2.59
N THR A 18 -46.28 15.77 -2.13
CA THR A 18 -46.68 15.92 -0.71
C THR A 18 -48.01 15.20 -0.51
N SER A 19 -48.13 14.42 0.56
CA SER A 19 -49.41 14.03 1.16
C SER A 19 -49.45 14.60 2.59
N THR A 20 -50.60 15.18 2.94
CA THR A 20 -50.87 16.04 4.10
C THR A 20 -51.70 15.31 5.15
N SER A 21 -51.33 15.43 6.44
CA SER A 21 -52.24 15.62 7.59
C SER A 21 -51.40 15.78 8.88
N THR A 22 -51.12 17.01 9.36
CA THR A 22 -51.75 17.75 10.50
C THR A 22 -51.64 16.99 11.84
N SER A 23 -50.99 17.46 12.93
CA SER A 23 -51.19 18.73 13.68
C SER A 23 -50.09 19.05 14.74
N THR A 24 -49.73 20.35 14.88
CA THR A 24 -49.41 21.19 16.09
C THR A 24 -48.39 20.71 17.16
N ASP A 25 -47.43 21.47 17.74
CA ASP A 25 -46.89 22.85 17.72
C ASP A 25 -45.52 22.83 18.53
N PRO A 26 -44.80 23.91 18.95
CA PRO A 26 -43.39 24.12 18.55
C PRO A 26 -42.37 24.23 19.72
N SER A 27 -41.06 24.08 19.46
CA SER A 27 -39.98 25.00 19.91
C SER A 27 -38.55 24.45 19.78
N HIS A 28 -37.71 25.30 19.17
CA HIS A 28 -36.23 25.42 19.17
C HIS A 28 -35.30 24.45 18.39
N PRO A 29 -34.31 25.01 17.63
CA PRO A 29 -33.43 24.22 16.74
C PRO A 29 -32.00 24.06 17.27
N ALA A 30 -31.35 22.93 16.96
CA ALA A 30 -29.89 22.87 16.83
C ALA A 30 -29.42 21.76 15.87
N LYS A 31 -28.52 22.16 14.97
CA LYS A 31 -27.80 21.43 13.92
C LYS A 31 -27.33 20.01 14.29
N LYS A 32 -27.42 19.07 13.33
CA LYS A 32 -26.25 18.37 12.75
C LYS A 32 -26.58 17.48 11.55
N GLN A 33 -25.64 17.55 10.62
CA GLN A 33 -25.35 16.85 9.38
C GLN A 33 -25.53 15.32 9.44
N SER A 34 -26.21 14.72 8.46
CA SER A 34 -26.25 13.26 8.26
C SER A 34 -26.06 12.89 6.79
N THR A 35 -25.09 12.01 6.59
CA THR A 35 -24.63 11.39 5.34
C THR A 35 -25.37 10.06 5.17
N SER A 36 -25.93 9.80 4.00
CA SER A 36 -26.55 8.53 3.60
C SER A 36 -25.48 7.45 3.33
N THR A 37 -25.43 6.36 4.12
CA THR A 37 -26.10 5.05 3.98
C THR A 37 -25.53 4.14 2.88
N SER A 38 -24.87 3.06 3.32
CA SER A 38 -25.16 1.69 2.85
C SER A 38 -24.68 0.67 3.89
N THR A 39 -25.61 0.20 4.71
CA THR A 39 -25.49 -1.01 5.55
C THR A 39 -25.74 -2.26 4.70
N PRO A 40 -24.97 -3.34 4.87
CA PRO A 40 -25.49 -4.68 4.71
C PRO A 40 -25.94 -5.23 6.07
N THR A 41 -27.10 -5.87 6.02
CA THR A 41 -27.86 -6.48 7.11
C THR A 41 -27.03 -7.49 7.92
N ALA A 42 -27.17 -7.41 9.24
CA ALA A 42 -26.62 -8.35 10.21
C ALA A 42 -27.23 -9.75 10.05
N ASN A 43 -26.36 -10.77 10.03
CA ASN A 43 -26.62 -12.08 10.62
C ASN A 43 -25.32 -12.87 10.71
N GLU A 44 -24.74 -12.88 11.90
CA GLU A 44 -24.07 -13.98 12.60
C GLU A 44 -23.22 -13.37 13.71
N ALA A 45 -23.50 -13.73 14.95
CA ALA A 45 -22.71 -13.33 16.10
C ALA A 45 -21.34 -14.03 16.03
N GLU A 46 -20.37 -13.40 15.36
CA GLU A 46 -18.96 -13.70 15.55
C GLU A 46 -18.44 -12.89 16.76
N ASP A 47 -17.57 -13.53 17.54
CA ASP A 47 -16.93 -12.99 18.74
C ASP A 47 -16.22 -11.65 18.46
N PRO A 48 -16.65 -10.53 19.06
CA PRO A 48 -16.14 -9.19 18.77
C PRO A 48 -14.65 -9.01 19.11
N SER A 49 -14.07 -9.92 19.91
CA SER A 49 -12.65 -9.84 20.32
C SER A 49 -11.66 -10.18 19.19
N THR A 50 -12.07 -10.97 18.20
CA THR A 50 -11.15 -11.44 17.14
C THR A 50 -11.07 -10.51 15.94
N HIS A 51 -12.05 -9.62 15.73
CA HIS A 51 -12.03 -8.72 14.57
C HIS A 51 -11.09 -7.51 14.78
N ASP A 52 -11.04 -6.96 15.99
CA ASP A 52 -10.22 -5.77 16.30
C ASP A 52 -8.71 -6.06 16.23
N GLU A 53 -8.24 -7.19 16.75
CA GLU A 53 -6.80 -7.52 16.74
C GLU A 53 -6.25 -7.74 15.33
N HIS A 54 -7.04 -8.37 14.45
CA HIS A 54 -6.64 -8.63 13.07
C HIS A 54 -6.53 -7.35 12.24
N THR A 55 -7.46 -6.42 12.38
CA THR A 55 -7.43 -5.15 11.63
C THR A 55 -6.26 -4.25 12.04
N LEU A 56 -5.87 -4.26 13.32
CA LEU A 56 -4.72 -3.50 13.82
C LEU A 56 -3.40 -4.07 13.29
N SER A 57 -3.24 -5.40 13.28
CA SER A 57 -2.03 -6.03 12.73
C SER A 57 -1.85 -5.77 11.23
N ASP A 58 -2.96 -5.64 10.49
CA ASP A 58 -2.97 -5.37 9.05
C ASP A 58 -2.51 -3.94 8.71
N GLN A 59 -2.50 -3.02 9.68
CA GLN A 59 -2.05 -1.64 9.52
C GLN A 59 -0.60 -1.41 9.99
N SER A 60 0.03 -2.40 10.60
CA SER A 60 1.42 -2.32 11.08
C SER A 60 2.43 -2.18 9.93
N TRP A 61 3.59 -1.58 10.23
CA TRP A 61 4.68 -1.38 9.26
C TRP A 61 5.88 -2.28 9.55
N VAL A 62 6.47 -2.84 8.51
CA VAL A 62 7.64 -3.74 8.56
C VAL A 62 8.68 -3.33 7.53
N SER A 63 9.94 -3.68 7.74
CA SER A 63 10.98 -3.52 6.72
C SER A 63 10.78 -4.55 5.59
N ALA A 64 11.03 -4.12 4.35
CA ALA A 64 11.18 -5.04 3.23
C ALA A 64 12.48 -5.85 3.39
N ASP A 65 12.44 -7.14 3.08
CA ASP A 65 13.62 -8.02 3.17
C ASP A 65 14.33 -8.07 1.83
N THR A 66 13.57 -8.26 0.75
CA THR A 66 14.07 -8.33 -0.62
C THR A 66 13.40 -7.31 -1.53
N SER A 67 14.04 -6.97 -2.65
CA SER A 67 13.45 -6.05 -3.64
C SER A 67 12.11 -6.57 -4.20
N SER A 68 11.97 -7.90 -4.34
CA SER A 68 10.74 -8.56 -4.79
C SER A 68 9.56 -8.40 -3.84
N ASP A 69 9.79 -8.12 -2.55
CA ASP A 69 8.71 -7.93 -1.58
C ASP A 69 8.03 -6.56 -1.75
N ILE A 70 8.71 -5.59 -2.36
CA ILE A 70 8.28 -4.19 -2.40
C ILE A 70 7.04 -4.04 -3.28
N SER A 71 5.89 -3.88 -2.62
CA SER A 71 4.59 -3.67 -3.25
C SER A 71 3.61 -3.02 -2.27
N GLY A 72 2.58 -2.38 -2.82
CA GLY A 72 1.56 -1.70 -2.01
C GLY A 72 2.08 -0.43 -1.32
N PRO A 73 1.43 0.02 -0.23
CA PRO A 73 1.86 1.19 0.51
C PRO A 73 3.23 1.00 1.18
N ILE A 74 4.15 1.89 0.85
CA ILE A 74 5.52 1.94 1.34
C ILE A 74 5.89 3.33 1.85
N LEU A 75 6.92 3.38 2.68
CA LEU A 75 7.59 4.57 3.20
C LEU A 75 9.07 4.48 2.82
N LEU A 76 9.57 5.53 2.18
CA LEU A 76 10.94 5.63 1.66
C LEU A 76 11.77 6.50 2.59
N ILE A 77 12.53 5.87 3.48
CA ILE A 77 13.31 6.53 4.52
C ILE A 77 14.69 6.89 3.99
N LEU A 78 15.02 8.18 4.05
CA LEU A 78 16.27 8.75 3.61
C LEU A 78 17.28 8.73 4.77
N ARG A 79 18.54 8.40 4.49
CA ARG A 79 19.64 8.35 5.48
C ARG A 79 20.17 9.74 5.86
N THR A 80 19.29 10.66 6.19
CA THR A 80 19.66 12.01 6.65
C THR A 80 19.78 12.05 8.17
N THR A 81 20.41 13.10 8.69
CA THR A 81 20.51 13.36 10.13
C THR A 81 19.92 14.74 10.44
N PRO A 82 18.74 14.83 11.11
CA PRO A 82 17.88 13.72 11.57
C PRO A 82 17.23 12.93 10.41
N PRO A 83 16.71 11.72 10.66
CA PRO A 83 16.07 10.89 9.65
C PRO A 83 14.87 11.59 9.01
N THR A 84 14.79 11.51 7.68
CA THR A 84 13.67 12.03 6.89
C THR A 84 13.14 10.94 5.96
N CYS A 85 12.01 11.20 5.31
CA CYS A 85 11.44 10.33 4.30
C CYS A 85 11.01 11.11 3.06
N LEU A 86 10.93 10.41 1.92
CA LEU A 86 10.44 10.98 0.68
C LEU A 86 8.93 11.22 0.79
N ALA A 87 8.49 12.45 0.56
CA ALA A 87 7.09 12.84 0.59
C ALA A 87 6.71 13.67 -0.64
N THR A 88 5.41 13.78 -0.91
CA THR A 88 4.87 14.67 -1.94
C THR A 88 3.70 15.50 -1.42
N ASP A 89 3.59 16.73 -1.88
CA ASP A 89 2.41 17.57 -1.65
C ASP A 89 1.31 17.33 -2.70
N ALA A 90 0.20 18.08 -2.59
CA ALA A 90 -0.93 18.01 -3.52
C ALA A 90 -0.60 18.54 -4.92
N HIS A 91 0.44 19.37 -5.06
CA HIS A 91 0.91 19.96 -6.32
C HIS A 91 2.02 19.13 -6.99
N GLY A 92 2.38 17.99 -6.40
CA GLY A 92 3.43 17.11 -6.93
C GLY A 92 4.85 17.58 -6.62
N THR A 93 5.04 18.49 -5.66
CA THR A 93 6.37 18.84 -5.16
C THR A 93 6.87 17.69 -4.30
N VAL A 94 8.06 17.18 -4.62
CA VAL A 94 8.72 16.14 -3.84
C VAL A 94 9.68 16.79 -2.84
N PHE A 95 9.65 16.35 -1.59
CA PHE A 95 10.47 16.91 -0.52
C PHE A 95 10.81 15.87 0.54
N ALA A 96 11.81 16.18 1.38
CA ALA A 96 12.15 15.38 2.54
C ALA A 96 11.28 15.80 3.73
N SER A 97 10.39 14.92 4.19
CA SER A 97 9.61 15.13 5.41
C SER A 97 10.37 14.57 6.61
N ALA A 98 10.39 15.29 7.74
CA ALA A 98 10.89 14.75 8.99
C ALA A 98 10.13 13.47 9.38
N LEU A 99 10.83 12.51 9.99
CA LEU A 99 10.23 11.34 10.61
C LEU A 99 10.04 11.59 12.10
N GLU A 100 8.78 11.62 12.54
CA GLU A 100 8.43 11.91 13.94
C GLU A 100 8.01 10.64 14.69
N ASN A 101 7.25 9.76 14.03
CA ASN A 101 6.75 8.53 14.64
C ASN A 101 7.79 7.39 14.54
N MET A 102 8.70 7.35 15.51
CA MET A 102 9.74 6.33 15.68
C MET A 102 9.86 5.93 17.15
N ILE A 103 10.15 4.65 17.42
CA ILE A 103 10.45 4.15 18.76
C ILE A 103 11.91 4.41 19.04
N GLU A 104 12.21 5.15 20.13
CA GLU A 104 13.59 5.47 20.57
C GLU A 104 14.47 6.14 19.48
N GLY A 105 13.85 6.76 18.48
CA GLY A 105 14.56 7.38 17.36
C GLY A 105 15.12 6.39 16.33
N ASP A 106 14.77 5.09 16.39
CA ASP A 106 15.21 4.08 15.41
C ASP A 106 14.37 4.16 14.12
N PRO A 107 14.97 4.51 12.97
CA PRO A 107 14.27 4.56 11.68
C PRO A 107 13.71 3.21 11.22
N ARG A 108 14.19 2.08 11.77
CA ARG A 108 13.66 0.75 11.47
C ARG A 108 12.27 0.52 12.03
N THR A 109 11.85 1.31 13.02
CA THR A 109 10.52 1.25 13.64
C THR A 109 9.57 2.32 13.11
N ALA A 110 10.06 3.17 12.19
CA ALA A 110 9.29 4.31 11.70
C ALA A 110 7.95 3.89 11.06
N GLU A 111 6.92 4.69 11.33
CA GLU A 111 5.62 4.62 10.70
C GLU A 111 5.23 5.99 10.15
N PRO A 112 4.49 6.07 9.03
CA PRO A 112 4.06 7.35 8.49
C PRO A 112 3.04 8.00 9.42
N HIS A 113 3.21 9.30 9.66
CA HIS A 113 2.27 10.12 10.43
C HIS A 113 1.50 11.12 9.53
N ASP A 114 1.92 11.24 8.27
CA ASP A 114 1.27 12.07 7.26
C ASP A 114 1.08 11.23 5.98
N VAL A 115 -0.11 11.31 5.38
CA VAL A 115 -0.44 10.62 4.13
C VAL A 115 0.51 11.00 2.99
N ARG A 116 1.10 12.20 3.03
CA ARG A 116 2.09 12.69 2.07
C ARG A 116 3.38 11.88 2.02
N GLN A 117 3.68 11.12 3.08
CA GLN A 117 4.88 10.28 3.20
C GLN A 117 4.70 8.90 2.57
N VAL A 118 3.46 8.53 2.25
CA VAL A 118 3.12 7.19 1.76
C VAL A 118 3.13 7.17 0.23
N TRP A 119 3.82 6.17 -0.32
CA TRP A 119 3.86 5.87 -1.74
C TRP A 119 3.25 4.49 -2.00
N ILE A 120 2.55 4.32 -3.11
CA ILE A 120 2.07 3.02 -3.56
C ILE A 120 3.09 2.49 -4.58
N ALA A 121 3.84 1.47 -4.19
CA ALA A 121 4.74 0.76 -5.07
C ALA A 121 4.00 -0.31 -5.88
N SER A 122 4.25 -0.35 -7.18
CA SER A 122 3.67 -1.36 -8.08
C SER A 122 4.69 -1.79 -9.12
N LYS A 123 4.96 -3.09 -9.17
CA LYS A 123 5.80 -3.70 -10.20
C LYS A 123 5.09 -3.59 -11.56
N ILE A 124 5.84 -3.22 -12.59
CA ILE A 124 5.31 -3.00 -13.95
C ILE A 124 5.39 -4.32 -14.71
N ALA A 125 4.31 -4.72 -15.38
CA ALA A 125 4.31 -5.93 -16.18
C ALA A 125 5.16 -5.73 -17.46
N GLY A 126 6.00 -6.70 -17.79
CA GLY A 126 6.83 -6.69 -19.00
C GLY A 126 8.09 -5.82 -18.92
N ILE A 127 8.28 -5.05 -17.85
CA ILE A 127 9.49 -4.26 -17.58
C ILE A 127 9.98 -4.61 -16.18
N GLU A 128 11.27 -4.84 -16.01
CA GLU A 128 11.87 -5.04 -14.69
C GLU A 128 11.99 -3.68 -13.96
N GLY A 129 10.88 -3.22 -13.40
CA GLY A 129 10.83 -1.93 -12.73
C GLY A 129 9.56 -1.72 -11.91
N TRP A 130 9.61 -0.70 -11.06
CA TRP A 130 8.54 -0.28 -10.18
C TRP A 130 8.09 1.13 -10.54
N SER A 131 6.79 1.35 -10.43
CA SER A 131 6.19 2.68 -10.36
C SER A 131 5.88 3.02 -8.91
N LEU A 132 6.01 4.29 -8.55
CA LEU A 132 5.73 4.81 -7.22
C LEU A 132 4.65 5.89 -7.34
N LYS A 133 3.48 5.67 -6.77
CA LYS A 133 2.35 6.61 -6.84
C LYS A 133 2.16 7.32 -5.51
N GLY A 134 2.23 8.65 -5.51
CA GLY A 134 2.04 9.47 -4.31
C GLY A 134 0.58 9.58 -3.88
N SER A 135 0.36 10.15 -2.71
CA SER A 135 -0.97 10.38 -2.13
C SER A 135 -1.86 11.30 -2.98
N ASN A 136 -1.26 12.18 -3.79
CA ASN A 136 -1.95 13.02 -4.77
C ASN A 136 -2.45 12.25 -6.02
N GLY A 137 -2.19 10.94 -6.08
CA GLY A 137 -2.60 10.08 -7.18
C GLY A 137 -1.75 10.21 -8.44
N ARG A 138 -0.57 10.83 -8.36
CA ARG A 138 0.40 10.98 -9.45
C ARG A 138 1.64 10.12 -9.21
N TYR A 139 2.39 9.86 -10.27
CA TYR A 139 3.60 9.03 -10.20
C TYR A 139 4.83 9.88 -9.88
N LEU A 140 5.73 9.35 -9.05
CA LEU A 140 7.07 9.89 -8.86
C LEU A 140 7.81 9.82 -10.19
N THR A 141 8.32 10.96 -10.62
CA THR A 141 9.00 11.19 -11.88
C THR A 141 10.41 11.69 -11.56
N SER A 142 11.43 11.13 -12.22
CA SER A 142 12.76 11.72 -12.31
C SER A 142 12.99 12.22 -13.73
N ASP A 143 13.09 13.54 -13.89
CA ASP A 143 13.36 14.11 -15.20
C ASP A 143 14.82 13.86 -15.65
N LYS A 144 15.12 14.22 -16.90
CA LYS A 144 16.48 14.07 -17.48
C LYS A 144 17.57 14.87 -16.75
N HIS A 145 17.21 15.77 -15.84
CA HIS A 145 18.10 16.59 -15.04
C HIS A 145 18.15 16.13 -13.57
N GLY A 146 17.57 14.97 -13.25
CA GLY A 146 17.53 14.43 -11.90
C GLY A 146 16.56 15.17 -10.97
N ILE A 147 15.69 16.04 -11.47
CA ILE A 147 14.71 16.74 -10.66
C ILE A 147 13.52 15.80 -10.43
N LEU A 148 13.14 15.65 -9.15
CA LEU A 148 12.01 14.82 -8.76
C LEU A 148 10.71 15.64 -8.69
N SER A 149 9.64 15.06 -9.20
CA SER A 149 8.28 15.58 -9.03
C SER A 149 7.26 14.44 -9.01
N ALA A 150 6.04 14.71 -8.59
CA ALA A 150 4.93 13.77 -8.64
C ALA A 150 3.75 14.38 -9.38
N ASN A 151 3.94 14.63 -10.68
CA ASN A 151 2.97 15.31 -11.53
C ASN A 151 2.45 14.47 -12.69
N ALA A 152 3.00 13.27 -12.94
CA ALA A 152 2.61 12.43 -14.06
C ALA A 152 1.31 11.63 -13.79
N SER A 153 0.39 11.58 -14.77
CA SER A 153 -0.87 10.77 -14.70
C SER A 153 -0.66 9.34 -15.13
N ALA A 154 0.41 9.11 -15.86
CA ALA A 154 0.70 7.88 -16.57
C ALA A 154 2.19 7.59 -16.40
N ILE A 155 2.52 6.33 -16.55
CA ILE A 155 3.88 5.83 -16.39
C ILE A 155 4.56 5.91 -17.77
N SER A 156 5.61 6.72 -17.86
CA SER A 156 6.61 6.69 -18.93
C SER A 156 7.94 6.21 -18.36
N GLN A 157 9.02 6.23 -19.16
CA GLN A 157 10.36 5.84 -18.70
C GLN A 157 10.84 6.62 -17.46
N HIS A 158 10.37 7.86 -17.27
CA HIS A 158 10.78 8.70 -16.14
C HIS A 158 10.13 8.32 -14.81
N GLU A 159 9.07 7.49 -14.84
CA GLU A 159 8.34 7.01 -13.66
C GLU A 159 8.67 5.55 -13.31
N ILE A 160 9.68 4.97 -13.98
CA ILE A 160 10.14 3.60 -13.77
C ILE A 160 11.44 3.62 -13.01
N TYR A 161 11.46 2.89 -11.89
CA TYR A 161 12.63 2.72 -11.05
C TYR A 161 13.04 1.26 -10.97
N THR A 162 14.33 0.98 -11.09
CA THR A 162 14.91 -0.32 -10.73
C THR A 162 15.26 -0.30 -9.25
N ILE A 163 14.89 -1.32 -8.49
CA ILE A 163 15.19 -1.40 -7.06
C ILE A 163 16.13 -2.57 -6.82
N SER A 164 17.32 -2.29 -6.30
CA SER A 164 18.32 -3.29 -5.94
C SER A 164 18.65 -3.20 -4.45
N GLU A 165 18.93 -4.34 -3.83
CA GLU A 165 19.37 -4.38 -2.43
C GLU A 165 20.74 -3.70 -2.28
N SER A 166 20.89 -2.89 -1.23
CA SER A 166 22.18 -2.32 -0.88
C SER A 166 22.95 -3.29 0.00
N GLY A 167 24.23 -3.50 -0.29
CA GLY A 167 25.13 -4.29 0.55
C GLY A 167 25.50 -3.59 1.86
N ALA A 168 25.24 -2.29 2.00
CA ALA A 168 25.66 -1.49 3.14
C ALA A 168 24.50 -1.14 4.10
N GLY A 169 24.79 -1.10 5.41
CA GLY A 169 23.85 -0.65 6.45
C GLY A 169 22.95 -1.73 7.06
N GLY A 170 23.14 -3.01 6.71
CA GLY A 170 22.30 -4.12 7.15
C GLY A 170 20.94 -4.16 6.44
N GLY A 171 20.21 -5.26 6.60
CA GLY A 171 18.98 -5.55 5.83
C GLY A 171 17.95 -4.39 5.75
N GLY A 172 17.28 -4.32 4.59
CA GLY A 172 16.18 -3.39 4.31
C GLY A 172 16.60 -2.03 3.74
N PHE A 173 17.86 -1.87 3.31
CA PHE A 173 18.30 -0.74 2.48
C PHE A 173 18.33 -1.13 1.00
N PHE A 174 17.91 -0.19 0.15
CA PHE A 174 17.78 -0.37 -1.28
C PHE A 174 18.30 0.85 -2.02
N VAL A 175 18.74 0.63 -3.25
CA VAL A 175 19.14 1.65 -4.20
C VAL A 175 18.07 1.73 -5.29
N PHE A 176 17.65 2.95 -5.62
CA PHE A 176 16.62 3.21 -6.63
C PHE A 176 17.30 3.77 -7.88
N GLY A 177 17.52 2.92 -8.89
CA GLY A 177 17.98 3.35 -10.21
C GLY A 177 16.86 4.04 -10.98
N THR A 178 17.13 5.18 -11.61
CA THR A 178 16.15 5.90 -12.42
C THR A 178 16.21 5.44 -13.88
N GLY A 179 15.09 5.53 -14.59
CA GLY A 179 15.01 5.21 -16.02
C GLY A 179 15.77 6.17 -16.94
N THR A 180 16.43 7.22 -16.42
CA THR A 180 17.16 8.21 -17.24
C THR A 180 18.58 7.78 -17.58
N GLY A 181 19.19 6.93 -16.76
CA GLY A 181 20.43 6.21 -17.08
C GLY A 181 20.14 4.97 -17.93
N ALA A 182 21.08 4.52 -18.77
CA ALA A 182 20.82 3.36 -19.62
C ALA A 182 20.59 2.12 -18.75
N SER A 183 19.44 1.46 -18.98
CA SER A 183 19.21 0.10 -18.52
C SER A 183 20.42 -0.76 -18.89
N SER A 184 21.09 -1.35 -17.90
CA SER A 184 22.14 -2.37 -18.09
C SER A 184 21.58 -3.69 -18.65
N ALA A 185 20.44 -3.66 -19.34
CA ALA A 185 19.88 -4.77 -20.09
C ALA A 185 20.22 -4.63 -21.59
N SER A 186 21.51 -4.76 -21.91
CA SER A 186 21.93 -5.13 -23.28
C SER A 186 23.17 -6.02 -23.23
N GLN A 187 23.02 -7.19 -22.61
CA GLN A 187 23.92 -8.31 -22.89
C GLN A 187 23.44 -9.01 -24.16
N GLY A 188 24.01 -8.64 -25.30
CA GLY A 188 23.76 -9.31 -26.58
C GLY A 188 23.65 -8.36 -27.77
N GLY A 189 24.78 -8.07 -28.42
CA GLY A 189 24.80 -7.30 -29.66
C GLY A 189 26.22 -6.98 -30.09
N ASP A 190 26.94 -7.99 -30.58
CA ASP A 190 28.21 -7.83 -31.29
C ASP A 190 27.93 -7.06 -32.59
N GLY A 191 28.40 -5.82 -32.66
CA GLY A 191 28.03 -4.87 -33.69
C GLY A 191 29.00 -3.70 -33.71
N VAL A 192 30.09 -3.90 -34.43
CA VAL A 192 31.08 -2.92 -34.84
C VAL A 192 30.36 -1.73 -35.49
N ASP A 193 30.39 -0.56 -34.85
CA ASP A 193 30.37 0.74 -35.52
C ASP A 193 30.81 1.84 -34.54
N ASP A 194 31.94 2.43 -34.91
CA ASP A 194 32.74 3.40 -34.18
C ASP A 194 32.16 4.82 -34.40
N LYS A 195 31.26 5.24 -33.51
CA LYS A 195 30.80 6.62 -33.36
C LYS A 195 30.45 6.87 -31.91
N GLU A 196 31.36 7.50 -31.18
CA GLU A 196 31.21 8.22 -29.90
C GLU A 196 29.85 7.96 -29.19
N LYS A 197 29.62 6.71 -28.78
CA LYS A 197 28.47 6.34 -27.96
C LYS A 197 28.78 6.90 -26.58
N LYS A 198 28.25 8.08 -26.27
CA LYS A 198 28.19 8.61 -24.92
C LYS A 198 27.54 7.53 -24.05
N GLU A 199 28.34 6.72 -23.35
CA GLU A 199 27.86 5.71 -22.43
C GLU A 199 26.97 6.40 -21.41
N LYS A 200 25.66 6.20 -21.54
CA LYS A 200 24.69 6.76 -20.58
C LYS A 200 24.81 5.95 -19.31
N LYS A 201 25.61 6.44 -18.36
CA LYS A 201 25.75 5.83 -17.04
C LYS A 201 24.38 5.69 -16.37
N GLN A 202 24.21 4.61 -15.62
CA GLN A 202 23.05 4.44 -14.75
C GLN A 202 23.02 5.58 -13.73
N THR A 203 21.82 6.08 -13.44
CA THR A 203 21.61 7.12 -12.44
C THR A 203 20.73 6.60 -11.31
N TYR A 204 20.88 7.17 -10.13
CA TYR A 204 20.25 6.72 -8.90
C TYR A 204 19.60 7.89 -8.16
N LEU A 205 18.57 7.55 -7.39
CA LEU A 205 17.98 8.48 -6.43
C LEU A 205 18.94 8.68 -5.25
N VAL A 206 19.19 9.94 -4.91
CA VAL A 206 20.07 10.35 -3.81
C VAL A 206 19.36 11.40 -2.97
N ALA A 207 19.57 11.36 -1.66
CA ALA A 207 19.21 12.44 -0.76
C ALA A 207 20.45 12.93 -0.04
N ARG A 208 20.73 14.23 -0.08
CA ARG A 208 21.93 14.82 0.54
C ARG A 208 21.57 16.04 1.37
N THR A 209 22.19 16.20 2.52
CA THR A 209 22.07 17.42 3.30
C THR A 209 22.97 18.48 2.69
N VAL A 210 22.40 19.61 2.27
CA VAL A 210 23.10 20.73 1.62
C VAL A 210 22.91 22.02 2.39
N ALA A 211 23.87 22.94 2.29
CA ALA A 211 23.74 24.26 2.89
C ALA A 211 22.58 25.06 2.27
N SER A 212 21.87 25.82 3.10
CA SER A 212 20.67 26.56 2.72
C SER A 212 20.61 27.88 3.47
N LYS A 213 20.42 28.97 2.74
CA LYS A 213 20.24 30.32 3.31
C LYS A 213 18.80 30.61 3.72
N THR A 214 17.85 29.77 3.30
CA THR A 214 16.42 29.99 3.49
C THR A 214 15.85 29.26 4.70
N THR A 215 16.60 28.32 5.28
CA THR A 215 16.20 27.52 6.44
C THR A 215 16.93 28.02 7.68
N ALA A 216 16.25 28.05 8.83
CA ALA A 216 16.83 28.51 10.10
C ALA A 216 18.01 27.63 10.57
N SER A 217 18.01 26.34 10.21
CA SER A 217 19.11 25.41 10.49
C SER A 217 20.36 25.66 9.64
N GLY A 218 20.28 26.50 8.59
CA GLY A 218 21.37 26.69 7.64
C GLY A 218 21.57 25.52 6.67
N THR A 219 20.75 24.47 6.76
CA THR A 219 20.81 23.27 5.91
C THR A 219 19.43 22.85 5.41
N LYS A 220 19.37 22.15 4.28
CA LYS A 220 18.17 21.51 3.75
C LYS A 220 18.54 20.16 3.16
N VAL A 221 17.58 19.23 3.09
CA VAL A 221 17.77 17.98 2.35
C VAL A 221 17.38 18.22 0.89
N GLU A 222 18.32 17.99 -0.02
CA GLU A 222 18.06 17.97 -1.46
C GLU A 222 17.94 16.52 -1.93
N ILE A 223 16.93 16.26 -2.77
CA ILE A 223 16.66 14.93 -3.32
C ILE A 223 16.76 15.01 -4.83
N ARG A 224 17.59 14.15 -5.43
CA ARG A 224 17.85 14.13 -6.87
C ARG A 224 17.85 12.71 -7.42
N GLY A 225 17.79 12.59 -8.74
CA GLY A 225 17.79 11.33 -9.50
C GLY A 225 18.89 11.21 -10.56
N ASP A 226 19.89 12.10 -10.54
CA ASP A 226 21.00 12.15 -11.48
C ASP A 226 22.35 11.69 -10.89
N GLU A 227 22.36 11.10 -9.69
CA GLU A 227 23.57 10.58 -9.06
C GLU A 227 24.10 9.36 -9.81
N THR A 228 25.38 9.34 -10.16
CA THR A 228 25.98 8.24 -10.94
C THR A 228 26.80 7.27 -10.10
N THR A 229 27.01 7.60 -8.82
CA THR A 229 27.85 6.83 -7.90
C THR A 229 27.01 6.35 -6.74
N LEU A 230 27.22 5.11 -6.31
CA LEU A 230 26.59 4.60 -5.09
C LEU A 230 27.31 5.19 -3.88
N ASP A 231 26.54 5.82 -3.01
CA ASP A 231 27.00 6.46 -1.79
C ASP A 231 26.24 5.84 -0.61
N ASP A 232 27.00 5.15 0.24
CA ASP A 232 26.43 4.44 1.37
C ASP A 232 25.96 5.36 2.50
N GLY A 233 26.31 6.65 2.45
CA GLY A 233 25.81 7.69 3.35
C GLY A 233 26.28 7.56 4.79
N GLU A 234 27.59 7.33 4.99
CA GLU A 234 28.23 7.34 6.30
C GLU A 234 28.79 8.71 6.71
N GLU A 235 29.31 9.52 5.78
CA GLU A 235 30.07 10.73 6.15
C GLU A 235 29.27 12.06 6.09
N ASP A 236 28.22 12.17 5.26
CA ASP A 236 27.62 13.49 4.92
C ASP A 236 26.10 13.64 5.18
N GLY A 237 25.49 12.75 5.98
CA GLY A 237 24.06 12.88 6.32
C GLY A 237 23.14 12.80 5.09
N GLY A 238 23.37 11.78 4.27
CA GLY A 238 22.62 11.50 3.04
C GLY A 238 23.38 10.49 2.18
N GLY A 239 22.71 9.89 1.20
CA GLY A 239 23.29 8.90 0.29
C GLY A 239 22.28 8.31 -0.68
N THR A 240 22.68 7.29 -1.43
CA THR A 240 21.82 6.55 -2.36
C THR A 240 21.04 5.42 -1.69
N ASN A 241 21.42 5.06 -0.46
CA ASN A 241 20.78 4.00 0.31
C ASN A 241 19.50 4.50 0.98
N ILE A 242 18.37 3.88 0.62
CA ILE A 242 17.04 4.23 1.10
C ILE A 242 16.45 3.02 1.81
N ARG A 243 15.99 3.22 3.05
CA ARG A 243 15.30 2.17 3.78
C ARG A 243 13.83 2.12 3.35
N VAL A 244 13.33 0.92 3.06
CA VAL A 244 11.94 0.73 2.65
C VAL A 244 11.16 0.05 3.77
N ARG A 245 10.17 0.76 4.31
CA ARG A 245 9.14 0.19 5.18
C ARG A 245 7.88 -0.03 4.35
N MET A 246 7.13 -1.08 4.62
CA MET A 246 5.89 -1.42 3.93
C MET A 246 4.83 -1.89 4.92
N GLN A 247 3.56 -1.76 4.54
CA GLN A 247 2.48 -2.33 5.36
C GLN A 247 2.60 -3.85 5.44
N ALA A 248 2.52 -4.41 6.66
CA ALA A 248 2.77 -5.82 6.93
C ALA A 248 1.91 -6.77 6.10
N ARG A 249 0.64 -6.42 5.86
CA ARG A 249 -0.28 -7.21 5.02
C ARG A 249 0.14 -7.34 3.55
N PHE A 250 1.10 -6.54 3.08
CA PHE A 250 1.64 -6.61 1.72
C PHE A 250 2.92 -7.42 1.63
N LYS A 251 3.51 -7.83 2.75
CA LYS A 251 4.70 -8.69 2.74
C LYS A 251 4.30 -10.10 2.29
N PRO A 252 4.90 -10.66 1.21
CA PRO A 252 4.45 -11.94 0.63
C PRO A 252 4.37 -13.09 1.64
N ARG A 253 5.35 -13.20 2.55
CA ARG A 253 5.34 -14.22 3.60
C ARG A 253 4.13 -14.08 4.55
N ILE A 254 3.74 -12.85 4.87
CA ILE A 254 2.60 -12.55 5.74
C ILE A 254 1.29 -12.85 4.98
N GLN A 255 1.21 -12.47 3.70
CA GLN A 255 0.08 -12.83 2.83
C GLN A 255 -0.11 -14.34 2.71
N ALA A 256 0.95 -15.08 2.40
CA ALA A 256 0.91 -16.54 2.30
C ALA A 256 0.51 -17.19 3.62
N SER A 257 1.07 -16.73 4.73
CA SER A 257 0.70 -17.23 6.07
C SER A 257 -0.77 -16.94 6.40
N LYS A 258 -1.28 -15.77 6.00
CA LYS A 258 -2.69 -15.40 6.18
C LYS A 258 -3.62 -16.21 5.27
N GLU A 259 -3.24 -16.44 4.02
CA GLU A 259 -3.98 -17.26 3.07
C GLU A 259 -4.04 -18.73 3.53
N ILE A 260 -2.93 -19.29 4.02
CA ILE A 260 -2.90 -20.64 4.60
C ILE A 260 -3.85 -20.72 5.81
N LYS A 261 -3.75 -19.79 6.77
CA LYS A 261 -4.66 -19.73 7.92
C LYS A 261 -6.13 -19.56 7.52
N ALA A 262 -6.40 -18.74 6.50
CA ALA A 262 -7.75 -18.55 5.96
C ALA A 262 -8.27 -19.82 5.29
N ARG A 263 -7.43 -20.52 4.53
CA ARG A 263 -7.73 -21.81 3.90
C ARG A 263 -7.91 -22.93 4.92
N GLU A 264 -7.26 -22.86 6.08
CA GLU A 264 -7.49 -23.76 7.20
C GLU A 264 -8.82 -23.46 7.91
N LYS A 265 -9.27 -22.19 7.94
CA LYS A 265 -10.51 -21.77 8.59
C LYS A 265 -11.74 -22.10 7.71
N ILE A 266 -12.22 -23.33 7.85
CA ILE A 266 -13.48 -23.76 7.24
C ILE A 266 -14.71 -23.13 7.93
N GLY A 267 -15.63 -22.61 7.13
CA GLY A 267 -16.89 -22.04 7.62
C GLY A 267 -17.85 -23.09 8.17
N ARG A 268 -18.74 -22.72 9.12
CA ARG A 268 -19.77 -23.64 9.66
C ARG A 268 -20.61 -24.25 8.54
N LYS A 269 -21.07 -23.41 7.61
CA LYS A 269 -21.87 -23.83 6.44
C LYS A 269 -21.12 -24.83 5.54
N GLU A 270 -19.81 -24.69 5.41
CA GLU A 270 -18.99 -25.61 4.62
C GLU A 270 -18.80 -26.95 5.36
N LEU A 271 -18.58 -26.93 6.68
CA LEU A 271 -18.60 -28.13 7.52
C LEU A 271 -19.94 -28.85 7.45
N GLU A 272 -21.04 -28.12 7.55
CA GLU A 272 -22.40 -28.65 7.43
C GLU A 272 -22.67 -29.23 6.04
N GLY A 273 -22.14 -28.61 4.98
CA GLY A 273 -22.19 -29.14 3.61
C GLY A 273 -21.40 -30.44 3.44
N ILE A 274 -20.20 -30.53 4.02
CA ILE A 274 -19.37 -31.74 4.00
C ILE A 274 -20.03 -32.86 4.79
N VAL A 275 -20.54 -32.59 5.99
CA VAL A 275 -21.21 -33.60 6.81
C VAL A 275 -22.58 -33.96 6.22
N GLY A 276 -23.27 -33.00 5.60
CA GLY A 276 -24.61 -33.17 5.00
C GLY A 276 -25.76 -32.94 5.98
N ARG A 277 -25.51 -32.32 7.13
CA ARG A 277 -26.53 -31.93 8.13
C ARG A 277 -26.11 -30.66 8.87
N ARG A 278 -27.07 -30.02 9.56
CA ARG A 278 -26.75 -28.96 10.53
C ARG A 278 -25.93 -29.56 11.68
N LEU A 279 -24.92 -28.81 12.10
CA LEU A 279 -23.97 -29.22 13.13
C LEU A 279 -24.19 -28.38 14.38
N ASP A 280 -24.01 -28.97 15.55
CA ASP A 280 -23.98 -28.25 16.82
C ASP A 280 -22.61 -27.58 17.03
N ASP A 281 -22.54 -26.59 17.92
CA ASP A 281 -21.32 -25.80 18.13
C ASP A 281 -20.13 -26.67 18.61
N ASP A 282 -20.40 -27.71 19.40
CA ASP A 282 -19.40 -28.68 19.85
C ASP A 282 -18.88 -29.56 18.70
N GLU A 283 -19.75 -29.96 17.76
CA GLU A 283 -19.37 -30.74 16.58
C GLU A 283 -18.55 -29.89 15.62
N VAL A 284 -18.92 -28.62 15.43
CA VAL A 284 -18.15 -27.62 14.67
C VAL A 284 -16.76 -27.44 15.28
N LYS A 285 -16.67 -27.29 16.61
CA LYS A 285 -15.39 -27.15 17.32
C LYS A 285 -14.52 -28.39 17.18
N ARG A 286 -15.10 -29.59 17.29
CA ARG A 286 -14.40 -30.87 17.09
C ARG A 286 -13.86 -31.01 15.66
N LEU A 287 -14.66 -30.67 14.65
CA LEU A 287 -14.25 -30.73 13.25
C LEU A 287 -13.15 -29.71 12.90
N ARG A 288 -13.24 -28.49 13.45
CA ARG A 288 -12.16 -27.48 13.33
C ARG A 288 -10.86 -27.96 13.98
N LYS A 289 -10.95 -28.61 15.15
CA LYS A 289 -9.79 -29.20 15.83
C LYS A 289 -9.19 -30.34 15.01
N ALA A 290 -10.00 -31.26 14.51
CA ALA A 290 -9.56 -32.39 13.69
C ALA A 290 -8.82 -31.94 12.40
N ARG A 291 -9.26 -30.84 11.78
CA ARG A 291 -8.57 -30.24 10.63
C ARG A 291 -7.19 -29.69 10.98
N LYS A 292 -7.02 -29.15 12.19
CA LYS A 292 -5.72 -28.67 12.70
C LYS A 292 -4.77 -29.83 13.04
N GLU A 293 -5.32 -30.97 13.47
CA GLU A 293 -4.57 -32.17 13.86
C GLU A 293 -4.32 -33.15 12.69
N GLY A 294 -4.90 -32.90 11.52
CA GLY A 294 -4.74 -33.73 10.31
C GLY A 294 -5.71 -34.91 10.20
N ASP A 295 -6.61 -35.09 11.18
CA ASP A 295 -7.54 -36.21 11.30
C ASP A 295 -8.98 -35.85 10.87
N PHE A 296 -9.12 -34.96 9.88
CA PHE A 296 -10.42 -34.38 9.53
C PHE A 296 -11.40 -35.42 8.96
N HIS A 297 -10.93 -36.32 8.10
CA HIS A 297 -11.80 -37.24 7.37
C HIS A 297 -12.40 -38.32 8.29
N GLU A 298 -11.64 -38.84 9.23
CA GLU A 298 -12.13 -39.81 10.22
C GLU A 298 -13.19 -39.18 11.12
N VAL A 299 -12.91 -37.98 11.66
CA VAL A 299 -13.86 -37.28 12.52
C VAL A 299 -15.13 -36.87 11.76
N VAL A 300 -15.05 -36.55 10.47
CA VAL A 300 -16.24 -36.33 9.61
C VAL A 300 -17.10 -37.59 9.51
N LEU A 301 -16.49 -38.77 9.37
CA LEU A 301 -17.23 -40.04 9.33
C LEU A 301 -17.93 -40.31 10.66
N ASP A 302 -17.23 -40.11 11.79
CA ASP A 302 -17.80 -40.27 13.13
C ASP A 302 -19.00 -39.36 13.38
N VAL A 303 -18.88 -38.08 13.01
CA VAL A 303 -19.97 -37.10 13.15
C VAL A 303 -21.15 -37.43 12.23
N ARG A 304 -20.88 -37.99 11.03
CA ARG A 304 -21.94 -38.48 10.12
C ARG A 304 -22.66 -39.70 10.66
N VAL A 305 -21.94 -40.66 11.24
CA VAL A 305 -22.53 -41.88 11.82
C VAL A 305 -23.36 -41.55 13.05
N ARG A 306 -22.83 -40.71 13.96
CA ARG A 306 -23.52 -40.31 15.19
C ARG A 306 -24.84 -39.58 14.94
N GLY A 307 -24.96 -38.85 13.83
CA GLY A 307 -26.20 -38.20 13.42
C GLY A 307 -27.24 -39.13 12.76
N LYS A 308 -26.87 -40.37 12.41
CA LYS A 308 -27.79 -41.37 11.83
C LYS A 308 -28.51 -42.22 12.88
N HIS A 309 -28.15 -42.09 14.16
CA HIS A 309 -28.82 -42.83 15.21
C HIS A 309 -30.11 -42.11 15.62
N ASP A 310 -31.21 -42.67 15.11
CA ASP A 310 -32.55 -42.74 15.69
C ASP A 310 -33.67 -42.01 14.94
N LYS A 311 -34.47 -42.83 14.26
CA LYS A 311 -35.87 -42.54 13.90
C LYS A 311 -36.76 -43.79 14.08
N PHE A 312 -36.24 -44.87 14.66
CA PHE A 312 -36.93 -46.17 14.69
C PHE A 312 -36.58 -47.05 15.92
N ALA A 313 -36.07 -46.47 17.01
CA ALA A 313 -36.07 -47.13 18.32
C ALA A 313 -37.25 -46.66 19.18
#